data_AF-A0A6P9EDE7-F1
#
_entry.id   AF-A0A6P9EDE7-F1
#
_cell.length_a   1.000
_cell.length_b   1.000
_cell.length_c   1.000
_cell.angle_alpha   90.00
_cell.angle_beta   90.00
_cell.angle_gamma   90.00
#
_symmetry.space_group_name_H-M   'P 1'
#
loop_
_entity.id
_entity.type
_entity.pdbx_description
1 polymer ?
#
loop_
_entity_poly.entity_id
_entity_poly.type
_entity_poly.pdbx_seq_one_letter_code
_entity_poly.pdbx_strand_id
1 'polypeptide(L)'
;MFTLSCFPSYPKANCEVLRGPVVSAVKTVPSSPNPVPPKKTLAAALVESTKRQSVASVPKEIAKLAQRFFPFFNPSLFSHKPPPAAVVNGVLFTDAEDGLSALGLMEYNTDWKAIQQRFLPCKLKRQIFVRQKNRCSSKAPENPIKAVRRMKTSPLTVEEIASIQEGLKLYKMDWMSVWKFVVPHRDPSLLPRQWRIALGTQRSYKQDAAKKEKR
;
A
#
# COMPACT_ATOMS: atom_id res chain seq x y z
N MET A 1 -13.41 29.98 -21.53
CA MET A 1 -13.37 28.64 -22.11
C MET A 1 -11.96 28.40 -22.59
N PHE A 2 -11.21 27.47 -21.99
CA PHE A 2 -9.85 27.16 -22.41
C PHE A 2 -9.85 25.90 -23.27
N THR A 3 -9.44 26.04 -24.52
CA THR A 3 -9.25 24.96 -25.48
C THR A 3 -7.94 24.23 -25.15
N LEU A 4 -8.03 22.92 -24.90
CA LEU A 4 -6.86 22.06 -24.75
C LEU A 4 -6.46 21.55 -26.13
N SER A 5 -5.39 22.13 -26.70
CA SER A 5 -4.76 21.63 -27.92
C SER A 5 -3.99 20.34 -27.63
N CYS A 6 -4.22 19.36 -28.50
CA CYS A 6 -3.60 18.05 -28.55
C CYS A 6 -2.06 18.13 -28.63
N PHE A 7 -1.35 17.32 -27.83
CA PHE A 7 0.10 17.12 -27.99
C PHE A 7 0.37 15.94 -28.93
N PRO A 8 1.31 16.06 -29.90
CA PRO A 8 1.68 14.99 -30.80
C PRO A 8 2.55 13.94 -30.08
N SER A 9 2.26 12.67 -30.35
CA SER A 9 3.05 11.51 -29.91
C SER A 9 4.39 11.45 -30.67
N TYR A 10 5.49 11.27 -29.94
CA TYR A 10 6.80 10.90 -30.53
C TYR A 10 7.31 9.55 -30.00
N PRO A 11 8.16 8.85 -30.77
CA PRO A 11 8.22 7.41 -30.79
C PRO A 11 9.20 6.80 -29.79
N LYS A 12 8.98 5.50 -29.60
CA LYS A 12 9.69 4.53 -28.77
C LYS A 12 11.16 4.40 -29.19
N ALA A 13 12.09 4.81 -28.32
CA ALA A 13 13.51 4.54 -28.48
C ALA A 13 13.87 3.17 -27.86
N ASN A 14 14.28 2.23 -28.71
CA ASN A 14 15.04 1.05 -28.33
C ASN A 14 16.47 1.48 -27.97
N CYS A 15 17.02 1.02 -26.84
CA CYS A 15 18.44 1.12 -26.57
C CYS A 15 19.01 -0.29 -26.34
N GLU A 16 19.82 -0.72 -27.30
CA GLU A 16 20.66 -1.91 -27.23
C GLU A 16 21.74 -1.74 -26.15
N VAL A 17 22.05 -2.85 -25.48
CA VAL A 17 22.99 -2.96 -24.36
C VAL A 17 24.38 -3.20 -24.91
N LEU A 18 25.33 -2.30 -24.63
CA LEU A 18 26.77 -2.61 -24.73
C LEU A 18 27.33 -2.90 -23.34
N ARG A 19 27.85 -4.12 -23.17
CA ARG A 19 28.34 -4.70 -21.91
C ARG A 19 29.87 -4.52 -21.85
N GLY A 20 30.38 -3.83 -20.82
CA GLY A 20 31.80 -3.79 -20.47
C GLY A 20 32.07 -4.47 -19.12
N PRO A 21 33.22 -5.13 -18.89
CA PRO A 21 33.45 -5.94 -17.70
C PRO A 21 34.00 -5.13 -16.51
N VAL A 22 33.58 -5.56 -15.31
CA VAL A 22 34.01 -5.09 -13.99
C VAL A 22 35.19 -5.95 -13.51
N VAL A 23 36.20 -5.35 -12.88
CA VAL A 23 37.20 -6.07 -12.08
C VAL A 23 37.23 -5.52 -10.65
N SER A 24 36.98 -6.43 -9.71
CA SER A 24 37.15 -6.42 -8.24
C SER A 24 38.54 -5.92 -7.77
N ALA A 25 38.87 -5.65 -6.50
CA ALA A 25 38.22 -5.43 -5.20
C ALA A 25 39.39 -5.37 -4.19
N VAL A 26 39.39 -4.50 -3.18
CA VAL A 26 40.10 -4.74 -1.90
C VAL A 26 39.32 -4.09 -0.77
N LYS A 27 39.05 -4.86 0.29
CA LYS A 27 38.40 -4.46 1.55
C LYS A 27 39.46 -4.11 2.60
N THR A 28 39.14 -3.17 3.47
CA THR A 28 39.70 -3.10 4.83
C THR A 28 38.64 -2.51 5.78
N VAL A 29 38.47 -3.14 6.94
CA VAL A 29 37.59 -2.75 8.05
C VAL A 29 38.49 -2.31 9.22
N PRO A 30 38.05 -1.35 10.06
CA PRO A 30 37.99 -1.64 11.49
C PRO A 30 36.68 -1.20 12.17
N SER A 31 36.52 -1.70 13.40
CA SER A 31 35.33 -1.81 14.24
C SER A 31 34.98 -0.57 15.08
N SER A 32 33.69 -0.41 15.43
CA SER A 32 33.22 0.06 16.76
C SER A 32 31.69 -0.21 16.91
N PRO A 33 31.17 -0.42 18.15
CA PRO A 33 29.79 -0.82 18.38
C PRO A 33 28.87 0.39 18.51
N ASN A 34 28.10 0.68 17.46
CA ASN A 34 27.03 1.68 17.52
C ASN A 34 25.67 1.01 17.81
N PRO A 35 24.79 1.63 18.61
CA PRO A 35 23.47 1.09 18.93
C PRO A 35 22.69 0.89 17.64
N VAL A 36 22.25 -0.36 17.41
CA VAL A 36 21.55 -0.77 16.18
C VAL A 36 20.32 0.12 16.01
N PRO A 37 20.27 1.03 15.02
CA PRO A 37 19.06 1.78 14.76
C PRO A 37 17.98 0.80 14.30
N PRO A 38 16.69 1.07 14.57
CA PRO A 38 15.59 0.23 14.10
C PRO A 38 15.78 -0.01 12.60
N LYS A 39 15.63 -1.28 12.16
CA LYS A 39 15.82 -1.70 10.77
C LYS A 39 14.85 -0.93 9.86
N LYS A 40 15.25 0.27 9.44
CA LYS A 40 14.51 1.07 8.47
C LYS A 40 14.52 0.29 7.16
N THR A 41 13.34 0.06 6.60
CA THR A 41 13.19 -0.57 5.29
C THR A 41 14.04 0.20 4.27
N LEU A 42 14.65 -0.46 3.28
CA LEU A 42 15.41 0.23 2.21
C LEU A 42 14.63 1.40 1.60
N ALA A 43 13.31 1.26 1.45
CA ALA A 43 12.42 2.35 1.04
C ALA A 43 12.41 3.54 2.01
N ALA A 44 12.35 3.29 3.32
CA ALA A 44 12.40 4.35 4.34
C ALA A 44 13.78 5.02 4.40
N ALA A 45 14.86 4.24 4.26
CA ALA A 45 16.22 4.79 4.16
C ALA A 45 16.41 5.65 2.90
N LEU A 46 15.83 5.22 1.77
CA LEU A 46 15.81 6.00 0.54
C LEU A 46 15.02 7.29 0.69
N VAL A 47 13.79 7.25 1.22
CA VAL A 47 12.97 8.44 1.50
C VAL A 47 13.68 9.41 2.44
N GLU A 48 14.34 8.90 3.48
CA GLU A 48 15.10 9.74 4.40
C GLU A 48 16.35 10.33 3.72
N SER A 49 17.02 9.57 2.86
CA SER A 49 18.16 10.06 2.09
C SER A 49 17.76 11.10 1.03
N THR A 50 16.61 10.94 0.37
CA THR A 50 16.11 11.91 -0.61
C THR A 50 15.66 13.20 0.07
N LYS A 51 15.03 13.10 1.25
CA LYS A 51 14.69 14.28 2.08
C LYS A 51 15.92 15.10 2.49
N ARG A 52 17.08 14.45 2.64
CA ARG A 52 18.36 15.09 3.01
C ARG A 52 19.19 15.55 1.80
N GLN A 53 18.84 15.15 0.58
CA GLN A 53 19.62 15.48 -0.62
C GLN A 53 18.97 16.63 -1.42
N SER A 54 19.86 17.51 -1.91
CA SER A 54 19.56 18.68 -2.74
C SER A 54 18.53 18.37 -3.84
N VAL A 55 17.57 19.29 -4.01
CA VAL A 55 16.50 19.32 -5.04
C VAL A 55 17.00 18.81 -6.40
N ALA A 56 16.14 18.07 -7.11
CA ALA A 56 16.46 17.49 -8.42
C ALA A 56 17.08 18.53 -9.37
N SER A 57 18.05 18.10 -10.16
CA SER A 57 18.72 18.98 -11.13
C SER A 57 17.73 19.31 -12.26
N VAL A 58 17.06 20.44 -12.15
CA VAL A 58 16.20 21.01 -13.17
C VAL A 58 17.07 21.70 -14.23
N PRO A 59 16.77 21.59 -15.54
CA PRO A 59 17.46 22.35 -16.59
C PRO A 59 17.54 23.84 -16.25
N LYS A 60 18.70 24.47 -16.56
CA LYS A 60 19.02 25.84 -16.11
C LYS A 60 17.95 26.87 -16.49
N GLU A 61 17.31 26.72 -17.65
CA GLU A 61 16.26 27.64 -18.11
C GLU A 61 14.98 27.53 -17.28
N ILE A 62 14.57 26.30 -16.96
CA ILE A 62 13.39 26.05 -16.13
C ILE A 62 13.66 26.51 -14.69
N ALA A 63 14.88 26.32 -14.18
CA ALA A 63 15.26 26.81 -12.86
C ALA A 63 15.19 28.35 -12.77
N LYS A 64 15.64 29.07 -13.80
CA LYS A 64 15.52 30.54 -13.90
C LYS A 64 14.06 31.00 -13.94
N LEU A 65 13.20 30.31 -14.69
CA LEU A 65 11.77 30.63 -14.72
C LEU A 65 11.08 30.34 -13.37
N ALA A 66 11.42 29.23 -12.72
CA ALA A 66 10.86 28.84 -11.44
C ALA A 66 11.28 29.77 -10.29
N GLN A 67 12.47 30.37 -10.35
CA GLN A 67 12.95 31.34 -9.35
C GLN A 67 11.97 32.49 -9.10
N ARG A 68 11.30 32.98 -10.16
CA ARG A 68 10.29 34.03 -10.05
C ARG A 68 9.10 33.63 -9.17
N PHE A 69 8.81 32.34 -9.09
CA PHE A 69 7.65 31.79 -8.38
C PHE A 69 8.00 31.13 -7.04
N PHE A 70 9.29 31.04 -6.67
CA PHE A 70 9.71 30.43 -5.41
C PHE A 70 9.07 31.00 -4.14
N PRO A 71 8.79 32.32 -4.03
CA PRO A 71 8.07 32.85 -2.87
C PRO A 71 6.65 32.27 -2.70
N PHE A 72 6.05 31.74 -3.76
CA PHE A 72 4.69 31.18 -3.77
C PHE A 72 4.67 29.66 -3.63
N PHE A 73 5.81 28.99 -3.78
CA PHE A 73 5.90 27.53 -3.68
C PHE A 73 6.45 27.12 -2.32
N ASN A 74 5.78 26.19 -1.66
CA ASN A 74 6.30 25.60 -0.43
C ASN A 74 7.56 24.77 -0.76
N PRO A 75 8.74 25.12 -0.22
CA PRO A 75 9.98 24.43 -0.56
C PRO A 75 10.00 22.94 -0.20
N SER A 76 9.18 22.53 0.76
CA SER A 76 9.04 21.11 1.13
C SER A 76 8.36 20.24 0.06
N LEU A 77 7.74 20.86 -0.95
CA LEU A 77 7.05 20.17 -2.04
C LEU A 77 7.91 20.03 -3.30
N PHE A 78 9.15 20.55 -3.30
CA PHE A 78 10.05 20.37 -4.44
C PHE A 78 10.40 18.89 -4.64
N SER A 79 10.46 18.47 -5.90
CA SER A 79 10.91 17.13 -6.24
C SER A 79 12.38 16.98 -5.84
N HIS A 80 12.63 16.18 -4.80
CA HIS A 80 13.98 15.71 -4.50
C HIS A 80 14.47 14.79 -5.62
N LYS A 81 15.81 14.66 -5.76
CA LYS A 81 16.43 13.83 -6.80
C LYS A 81 15.70 12.49 -6.94
N PRO A 82 15.35 12.07 -8.17
CA PRO A 82 14.73 10.77 -8.36
C PRO A 82 15.65 9.70 -7.76
N PRO A 83 15.08 8.65 -7.12
CA PRO A 83 15.89 7.57 -6.57
C PRO A 83 16.79 6.97 -7.67
N PRO A 84 17.98 6.45 -7.32
CA PRO A 84 18.91 5.88 -8.30
C PRO A 84 18.22 4.84 -9.20
N ALA A 85 18.54 4.80 -10.49
CA ALA A 85 17.87 3.95 -11.49
C ALA A 85 17.81 2.45 -11.11
N ALA A 86 18.80 1.95 -10.37
CA ALA A 86 18.83 0.60 -9.81
C ALA A 86 17.64 0.30 -8.86
N VAL A 87 17.06 1.35 -8.28
CA VAL A 87 15.96 1.31 -7.33
C VAL A 87 14.61 1.70 -7.97
N VAL A 88 14.63 2.41 -9.10
CA VAL A 88 13.42 2.82 -9.83
C VAL A 88 12.59 1.61 -10.30
N ASN A 89 13.26 0.52 -10.68
CA ASN A 89 12.62 -0.74 -11.05
C ASN A 89 12.29 -1.64 -9.85
N GLY A 90 12.74 -1.26 -8.65
CA GLY A 90 12.41 -1.97 -7.42
C GLY A 90 10.95 -1.73 -7.05
N VAL A 91 10.21 -2.79 -6.73
CA VAL A 91 8.86 -2.73 -6.14
C VAL A 91 8.98 -2.23 -4.70
N LEU A 92 9.39 -0.98 -4.54
CA LEU A 92 9.46 -0.35 -3.24
C LEU A 92 8.08 0.19 -2.90
N PHE A 93 7.56 -0.26 -1.77
CA PHE A 93 6.39 0.32 -1.14
C PHE A 93 6.85 1.25 -0.03
N THR A 94 6.41 2.50 -0.10
CA THR A 94 6.57 3.47 0.98
C THR A 94 5.49 3.26 2.04
N ASP A 95 5.69 3.81 3.23
CA ASP A 95 4.67 3.72 4.29
C ASP A 95 3.41 4.51 3.94
N ALA A 96 3.54 5.59 3.15
CA ALA A 96 2.39 6.32 2.58
C ALA A 96 1.59 5.45 1.60
N GLU A 97 2.27 4.70 0.73
CA GLU A 97 1.61 3.76 -0.19
C GLU A 97 0.92 2.60 0.56
N ASP A 98 1.47 2.15 1.69
CA ASP A 98 0.79 1.18 2.54
C ASP A 98 -0.47 1.78 3.18
N GLY A 99 -0.45 3.07 3.56
CA GLY A 99 -1.65 3.82 3.99
C GLY A 99 -2.71 3.92 2.90
N LEU A 100 -2.31 4.31 1.68
CA LEU A 100 -3.21 4.33 0.51
C LEU A 100 -3.77 2.94 0.18
N SER A 101 -2.95 1.89 0.32
CA SER A 101 -3.40 0.51 0.14
C SER A 101 -4.43 0.10 1.19
N ALA A 102 -4.28 0.56 2.44
CA ALA A 102 -5.24 0.31 3.51
C ALA A 102 -6.58 1.03 3.27
N LEU A 103 -6.55 2.28 2.79
CA LEU A 103 -7.76 3.00 2.37
C LEU A 103 -8.45 2.30 1.21
N GLY A 104 -7.69 1.87 0.19
CA GLY A 104 -8.24 1.08 -0.91
C GLY A 104 -8.88 -0.23 -0.45
N LEU A 105 -8.26 -0.93 0.51
CA LEU A 105 -8.83 -2.15 1.12
C LEU A 105 -10.12 -1.85 1.91
N MET A 106 -10.22 -0.67 2.52
CA MET A 106 -11.40 -0.24 3.24
C MET A 106 -12.59 -0.04 2.30
N GLU A 107 -12.38 0.63 1.17
CA GLU A 107 -13.47 1.03 0.26
C GLU A 107 -13.79 -0.04 -0.79
N TYR A 108 -12.77 -0.70 -1.35
CA TYR A 108 -12.90 -1.62 -2.49
C TYR A 108 -12.62 -3.09 -2.14
N ASN A 109 -12.40 -3.42 -0.86
CA ASN A 109 -12.12 -4.79 -0.40
C ASN A 109 -10.99 -5.46 -1.21
N THR A 110 -11.29 -6.53 -1.94
CA THR A 110 -10.33 -7.32 -2.75
C THR A 110 -10.23 -6.86 -4.21
N ASP A 111 -10.87 -5.76 -4.60
CA ASP A 111 -10.86 -5.28 -5.98
C ASP A 111 -9.55 -4.57 -6.32
N TRP A 112 -8.50 -5.37 -6.57
CA TRP A 112 -7.16 -4.89 -6.87
C TRP A 112 -7.11 -3.93 -8.05
N LYS A 113 -8.02 -4.08 -9.02
CA LYS A 113 -8.13 -3.17 -10.17
C LYS A 113 -8.58 -1.78 -9.75
N ALA A 114 -9.62 -1.68 -8.91
CA ALA A 114 -10.13 -0.41 -8.42
C ALA A 114 -9.10 0.27 -7.50
N ILE A 115 -8.46 -0.51 -6.62
CA ILE A 115 -7.39 -0.02 -5.73
C ILE A 115 -6.22 0.53 -6.55
N GLN A 116 -5.78 -0.20 -7.58
CA GLN A 116 -4.73 0.27 -8.47
C GLN A 116 -5.13 1.58 -9.16
N GLN A 117 -6.30 1.63 -9.78
CA GLN A 117 -6.72 2.79 -10.57
C GLN A 117 -6.88 4.06 -9.72
N ARG A 118 -7.38 3.94 -8.49
CA ARG A 118 -7.68 5.11 -7.64
C ARG A 118 -6.56 5.51 -6.69
N PHE A 119 -5.84 4.54 -6.12
CA PHE A 119 -4.88 4.80 -5.05
C PHE A 119 -3.43 4.57 -5.45
N LEU A 120 -3.16 3.57 -6.30
CA LEU A 120 -1.81 3.12 -6.60
C LEU A 120 -1.60 2.90 -8.12
N PRO A 121 -1.78 3.94 -8.96
CA PRO A 121 -1.71 3.80 -10.42
C PRO A 121 -0.31 3.37 -10.89
N CYS A 122 0.72 3.73 -10.13
CA CYS A 122 2.12 3.40 -10.42
C CYS A 122 2.53 1.98 -9.98
N LYS A 123 1.64 1.21 -9.34
CA LYS A 123 1.91 -0.19 -8.94
C LYS A 123 1.09 -1.13 -9.80
N LEU A 124 1.60 -2.34 -10.03
CA LEU A 124 0.83 -3.40 -10.68
C LEU A 124 -0.11 -4.08 -9.67
N LYS A 125 -1.29 -4.55 -10.12
CA LYS A 125 -2.23 -5.33 -9.27
C LYS A 125 -1.54 -6.45 -8.50
N ARG A 126 -0.64 -7.18 -9.17
CA ARG A 126 0.15 -8.26 -8.56
C ARG A 126 1.06 -7.77 -7.44
N GLN A 127 1.69 -6.61 -7.61
CA GLN A 127 2.56 -6.02 -6.57
C GLN A 127 1.73 -5.63 -5.34
N ILE A 128 0.56 -5.01 -5.54
CA ILE A 128 -0.37 -4.64 -4.46
C ILE A 128 -0.83 -5.88 -3.70
N PHE A 129 -1.28 -6.91 -4.42
CA PHE A 129 -1.70 -8.18 -3.82
C PHE A 129 -0.58 -8.81 -2.98
N VAL A 130 0.64 -8.93 -3.55
CA VAL A 130 1.79 -9.51 -2.83
C VAL A 130 2.13 -8.68 -1.59
N ARG A 131 2.12 -7.35 -1.71
CA ARG A 131 2.43 -6.44 -0.61
C ARG A 131 1.42 -6.59 0.53
N GLN A 132 0.13 -6.57 0.23
CA GLN A 132 -0.92 -6.74 1.25
C GLN A 132 -0.85 -8.12 1.91
N LYS A 133 -0.64 -9.18 1.13
CA LYS A 133 -0.45 -10.54 1.65
C LYS A 133 0.70 -10.58 2.66
N ASN A 134 1.84 -9.97 2.32
CA ASN A 134 3.03 -9.96 3.16
C ASN A 134 2.83 -9.09 4.41
N ARG A 135 2.23 -7.91 4.28
CA ARG A 135 1.93 -7.01 5.41
C ARG A 135 0.90 -7.58 6.38
N CYS A 136 -0.01 -8.44 5.90
CA CYS A 136 -0.97 -9.12 6.77
C CYS A 136 -0.46 -10.45 7.35
N SER A 137 0.78 -10.85 7.06
CA SER A 137 1.37 -12.06 7.64
C SER A 137 1.54 -11.92 9.15
N SER A 138 1.61 -13.04 9.86
CA SER A 138 1.86 -13.06 11.31
C SER A 138 3.21 -12.39 11.66
N LYS A 139 4.23 -12.61 10.81
CA LYS A 139 5.59 -12.09 10.97
C LYS A 139 5.72 -10.59 10.73
N ALA A 140 4.76 -9.97 10.05
CA ALA A 140 4.83 -8.54 9.76
C ALA A 140 4.50 -7.72 11.03
N PRO A 141 5.20 -6.59 11.26
CA PRO A 141 4.88 -5.67 12.35
C PRO A 141 3.48 -5.06 12.16
N GLU A 142 2.97 -4.41 13.20
CA GLU A 142 1.70 -3.71 13.12
C GLU A 142 1.74 -2.63 12.03
N ASN A 143 0.71 -2.60 11.20
CA ASN A 143 0.66 -1.75 10.01
C ASN A 143 -0.80 -1.47 9.64
N PRO A 144 -1.09 -0.38 8.90
CA PRO A 144 -2.46 0.02 8.61
C PRO A 144 -3.24 -1.04 7.82
N ILE A 145 -2.59 -1.72 6.86
CA ILE A 145 -3.23 -2.77 6.05
C ILE A 145 -3.68 -3.95 6.93
N LYS A 146 -2.83 -4.37 7.87
CA LYS A 146 -3.11 -5.44 8.82
C LYS A 146 -4.23 -5.06 9.78
N ALA A 147 -4.26 -3.81 10.24
CA ALA A 147 -5.33 -3.28 11.09
C ALA A 147 -6.69 -3.33 10.35
N VAL A 148 -6.77 -2.80 9.13
CA VAL A 148 -8.00 -2.84 8.32
C VAL A 148 -8.44 -4.29 8.06
N ARG A 149 -7.50 -5.17 7.70
CA ARG A 149 -7.84 -6.58 7.47
C ARG A 149 -8.35 -7.26 8.74
N ARG A 150 -7.77 -6.97 9.91
CA ARG A 150 -8.24 -7.50 11.19
C ARG A 150 -9.65 -7.01 11.51
N MET A 151 -9.92 -5.73 11.30
CA MET A 151 -11.24 -5.14 11.49
C MET A 151 -12.29 -5.83 10.60
N LYS A 152 -12.01 -6.01 9.31
CA LYS A 152 -12.94 -6.66 8.38
C LYS A 152 -13.15 -8.15 8.66
N THR A 153 -12.09 -8.85 9.09
CA THR A 153 -12.09 -10.32 9.28
C THR A 153 -12.28 -10.78 10.72
N SER A 154 -12.55 -9.86 11.66
CA SER A 154 -12.86 -10.23 13.04
C SER A 154 -14.17 -11.03 13.11
N PRO A 155 -14.42 -11.79 14.19
CA PRO A 155 -15.71 -12.42 14.42
C PRO A 155 -16.85 -11.39 14.41
N LEU A 156 -18.05 -11.84 14.07
CA LEU A 156 -19.25 -11.01 14.16
C LEU A 156 -19.60 -10.80 15.63
N THR A 157 -19.92 -9.57 15.98
CA THR A 157 -20.48 -9.22 17.30
C THR A 157 -21.93 -9.65 17.40
N VAL A 158 -22.46 -9.75 18.62
CA VAL A 158 -23.86 -10.17 18.86
C VAL A 158 -24.85 -9.20 18.20
N GLU A 159 -24.54 -7.90 18.24
CA GLU A 159 -25.33 -6.86 17.59
C GLU A 159 -25.35 -7.04 16.06
N GLU A 160 -24.18 -7.21 15.45
CA GLU A 160 -24.09 -7.46 14.00
C GLU A 160 -24.82 -8.74 13.60
N ILE A 161 -24.79 -9.78 14.43
CA ILE A 161 -25.50 -11.04 14.16
C ILE A 161 -27.02 -10.78 14.10
N ALA A 162 -27.56 -10.05 15.08
CA ALA A 162 -28.98 -9.71 15.10
C ALA A 162 -29.38 -8.87 13.86
N SER A 163 -28.61 -7.83 13.54
CA SER A 163 -28.88 -6.98 12.38
C SER A 163 -28.77 -7.74 11.06
N ILE A 164 -27.78 -8.66 10.92
CA ILE A 164 -27.67 -9.51 9.73
C ILE A 164 -28.86 -10.46 9.63
N GLN A 165 -29.34 -11.02 10.73
CA GLN A 165 -30.52 -11.88 10.74
C GLN A 165 -31.76 -11.16 10.23
N GLU A 166 -31.97 -9.92 10.66
CA GLU A 166 -33.06 -9.06 10.18
C GLU A 166 -32.88 -8.68 8.71
N GLY A 167 -31.67 -8.28 8.33
CA GLY A 167 -31.32 -7.97 6.94
C GLY A 167 -31.55 -9.14 6.00
N LEU A 168 -31.21 -10.36 6.39
CA LEU A 168 -31.43 -11.56 5.56
C LEU A 168 -32.92 -11.85 5.34
N LYS A 169 -33.77 -11.56 6.35
CA LYS A 169 -35.23 -11.66 6.21
C LYS A 169 -35.76 -10.59 5.23
N LEU A 170 -35.27 -9.36 5.34
CA LEU A 170 -35.72 -8.24 4.52
C LEU A 170 -35.28 -8.40 3.05
N TYR A 171 -34.02 -8.74 2.83
CA TYR A 171 -33.39 -8.81 1.50
C TYR A 171 -33.43 -10.20 0.87
N LYS A 172 -34.24 -11.12 1.40
CA LYS A 172 -34.45 -12.47 0.83
C LYS A 172 -33.13 -13.23 0.57
N MET A 173 -32.22 -13.22 1.55
CA MET A 173 -30.88 -13.83 1.45
C MET A 173 -29.90 -13.18 0.46
N ASP A 174 -30.15 -11.97 -0.04
CA ASP A 174 -29.16 -11.23 -0.83
C ASP A 174 -28.05 -10.64 0.06
N TRP A 175 -26.91 -11.34 0.08
CA TRP A 175 -25.72 -10.96 0.84
C TRP A 175 -25.13 -9.61 0.42
N MET A 176 -25.27 -9.19 -0.83
CA MET A 176 -24.71 -7.92 -1.29
C MET A 176 -25.51 -6.74 -0.72
N SER A 177 -26.84 -6.85 -0.70
CA SER A 177 -27.71 -5.85 -0.06
C SER A 177 -27.51 -5.83 1.45
N VAL A 178 -27.46 -6.99 2.10
CA VAL A 178 -27.18 -7.08 3.55
C VAL A 178 -25.84 -6.43 3.89
N TRP A 179 -24.77 -6.73 3.14
CA TRP A 179 -23.48 -6.08 3.34
C TRP A 179 -23.58 -4.56 3.19
N LYS A 180 -24.19 -4.09 2.09
CA LYS A 180 -24.24 -2.66 1.77
C LYS A 180 -25.02 -1.84 2.80
N PHE A 181 -26.12 -2.36 3.32
CA PHE A 181 -27.04 -1.61 4.18
C PHE A 181 -26.89 -1.90 5.67
N VAL A 182 -26.44 -3.10 6.04
CA VAL A 182 -26.39 -3.53 7.44
C VAL A 182 -24.96 -3.48 7.99
N VAL A 183 -23.98 -4.01 7.24
CA VAL A 183 -22.60 -4.16 7.71
C VAL A 183 -21.56 -3.74 6.65
N PRO A 184 -21.58 -2.47 6.20
CA PRO A 184 -20.73 -2.01 5.10
C PRO A 184 -19.23 -2.09 5.42
N HIS A 185 -18.88 -2.07 6.71
CA HIS A 185 -17.51 -2.15 7.19
C HIS A 185 -16.90 -3.56 7.06
N ARG A 186 -17.71 -4.60 6.82
CA ARG A 186 -17.25 -5.99 6.68
C ARG A 186 -16.82 -6.30 5.25
N ASP A 187 -16.17 -7.45 5.07
CA ASP A 187 -15.80 -7.94 3.75
C ASP A 187 -16.98 -8.76 3.16
N PRO A 188 -17.58 -8.33 2.04
CA PRO A 188 -18.74 -9.00 1.45
C PRO A 188 -18.45 -10.44 1.05
N SER A 189 -17.21 -10.75 0.63
CA SER A 189 -16.82 -12.08 0.19
C SER A 189 -16.72 -13.09 1.35
N LEU A 190 -16.46 -12.60 2.55
CA LEU A 190 -16.27 -13.42 3.75
C LEU A 190 -17.52 -13.47 4.64
N LEU A 191 -18.44 -12.52 4.45
CA LEU A 191 -19.63 -12.36 5.27
C LEU A 191 -20.50 -13.64 5.38
N PRO A 192 -20.83 -14.36 4.28
CA PRO A 192 -21.63 -15.58 4.37
C PRO A 192 -20.94 -16.69 5.17
N ARG A 193 -19.61 -16.75 5.09
CA ARG A 193 -18.81 -17.71 5.86
C ARG A 193 -18.73 -17.30 7.33
N GLN A 194 -18.52 -16.02 7.64
CA GLN A 194 -18.51 -15.51 9.01
C GLN A 194 -19.86 -15.76 9.70
N TRP A 195 -20.97 -15.58 8.98
CA TRP A 195 -22.31 -15.91 9.46
C TRP A 195 -22.46 -17.38 9.85
N ARG A 196 -22.08 -18.31 8.97
CA ARG A 196 -22.12 -19.76 9.27
C ARG A 196 -21.24 -20.16 10.45
N ILE A 197 -20.12 -19.48 10.64
CA ILE A 197 -19.24 -19.68 11.81
C ILE A 197 -19.93 -19.17 13.08
N ALA A 198 -20.55 -17.99 13.03
CA ALA A 198 -21.28 -17.41 14.16
C ALA A 198 -22.47 -18.28 14.59
N LEU A 199 -23.17 -18.91 13.65
CA LEU A 199 -24.25 -19.86 13.93
C LEU A 199 -23.75 -21.24 14.41
N GLY A 200 -22.43 -21.47 14.46
CA GLY A 200 -21.86 -22.77 14.84
C GLY A 200 -22.00 -23.87 13.79
N THR A 201 -22.59 -23.60 12.63
CA THR A 201 -22.73 -24.57 11.52
C THR A 201 -21.38 -24.94 10.91
N GLN A 202 -20.40 -24.03 10.96
CA GLN A 202 -19.06 -24.25 10.40
C GLN A 202 -17.96 -23.95 11.43
N ARG A 203 -16.98 -24.86 11.57
CA ARG A 203 -15.84 -24.66 12.49
C ARG A 203 -14.88 -23.58 11.97
N SER A 204 -14.49 -22.67 12.86
CA SER A 204 -13.36 -21.77 12.65
C SER A 204 -12.06 -22.48 13.01
N TYR A 205 -11.07 -22.45 12.12
CA TYR A 205 -9.71 -22.93 12.40
C TYR A 205 -8.86 -21.94 13.21
N LYS A 206 -9.32 -20.69 13.37
CA LYS A 206 -8.64 -19.72 14.23
C LYS A 206 -9.06 -20.01 15.67
N GLN A 207 -8.11 -20.46 16.49
CA GLN A 207 -8.34 -20.64 17.93
C GLN A 207 -8.75 -19.30 18.55
N ASP A 208 -9.84 -19.32 19.33
CA ASP A 208 -10.31 -18.17 20.10
C ASP A 208 -9.18 -17.66 20.98
N ALA A 209 -9.02 -16.33 21.06
CA ALA A 209 -8.01 -15.70 21.92
C ALA A 209 -8.14 -16.17 23.38
N ALA A 210 -9.36 -16.47 23.83
CA ALA A 210 -9.67 -17.03 25.15
C ALA A 210 -9.05 -18.41 25.42
N LYS A 211 -8.72 -19.20 24.38
CA LYS A 211 -8.01 -20.48 24.53
C LYS A 211 -6.49 -20.32 24.55
N LYS A 212 -5.98 -19.15 24.17
CA LYS A 212 -4.54 -18.87 24.08
C LYS A 212 -3.92 -18.37 25.38
N GLU A 213 -4.73 -17.87 26.30
CA GLU A 213 -4.28 -17.34 27.60
C GLU A 213 -4.05 -18.44 28.65
N LYS A 214 -4.41 -19.70 28.33
CA LYS A 214 -4.22 -20.87 29.21
C LYS A 214 -2.98 -21.72 28.87
N ARG A 215 -1.99 -21.19 28.13
CA ARG A 215 -0.85 -22.01 27.68
C ARG A 215 0.49 -21.31 27.81
#